data_AF-F0WA98-F1
#
_entry.id   AF-F0WA98-F1
#
_cell.length_a   1.000
_cell.length_b   1.000
_cell.length_c   1.000
_cell.angle_alpha   90.00
_cell.angle_beta   90.00
_cell.angle_gamma   90.00
#
_symmetry.space_group_name_H-M   'P 1'
#
loop_
_entity.id
_entity.type
_entity.pdbx_description
1 polymer ?
#
loop_
_entity_poly.entity_id
_entity_poly.type
_entity_poly.pdbx_seq_one_letter_code
_entity_poly.pdbx_strand_id
1 'polypeptide(L)'
;MVWAAFSVKGKSAMALLAGRQAAEHYVNTLSEFLLPFAHLHYGTDYTFQQDNATIHTSGLTAEFFEEQQVKVMKWPARSPDLNPIENLWSILAARVYANGKQY
;
A
#
# COMPACT_ATOMS: atom_id res chain seq x y z
N MET A 1 -1.11 0.17 13.09
CA MET A 1 -1.71 -0.03 11.75
C MET A 1 -0.76 -0.89 10.93
N VAL A 2 -1.22 -1.61 9.90
CA VAL A 2 -0.34 -2.36 9.00
C VAL A 2 -0.45 -1.80 7.58
N TRP A 3 0.63 -1.89 6.82
CA TRP A 3 0.64 -1.57 5.39
C TRP A 3 1.32 -2.68 4.60
N ALA A 4 0.80 -2.98 3.41
CA ALA A 4 1.45 -3.86 2.45
C ALA A 4 0.97 -3.53 1.04
N ALA A 5 1.71 -4.00 0.04
CA ALA A 5 1.32 -4.04 -1.36
C ALA A 5 1.39 -5.49 -1.87
N PHE A 6 0.69 -5.78 -2.96
CA PHE A 6 0.78 -7.07 -3.61
C PHE A 6 0.52 -6.96 -5.11
N SER A 7 0.89 -8.01 -5.83
CA SER A 7 0.61 -8.19 -7.25
C SER A 7 0.47 -9.68 -7.56
N VAL A 8 0.27 -10.00 -8.84
CA VAL A 8 0.29 -11.40 -9.32
C VAL A 8 1.63 -12.11 -9.10
N LYS A 9 2.72 -11.38 -8.86
CA LYS A 9 4.07 -11.94 -8.61
C LYS A 9 4.36 -12.19 -7.14
N GLY A 10 3.49 -11.73 -6.23
CA GLY A 10 3.68 -11.92 -4.80
C GLY A 10 3.19 -10.73 -3.99
N LYS A 11 3.77 -10.56 -2.80
CA LYS A 11 3.46 -9.46 -1.88
C LYS A 11 4.73 -8.79 -1.37
N SER A 12 4.64 -7.52 -1.02
CA SER A 12 5.70 -6.83 -0.29
C SER A 12 5.90 -7.44 1.10
N ALA A 13 6.97 -7.02 1.76
CA ALA A 13 7.03 -7.12 3.22
C ALA A 13 5.90 -6.27 3.82
N MET A 14 5.41 -6.69 4.99
CA MET A 14 4.37 -5.97 5.72
C MET A 14 5.01 -4.98 6.68
N ALA A 15 4.62 -3.72 6.59
CA ALA A 15 5.07 -2.67 7.49
C ALA A 15 4.14 -2.58 8.71
N LEU A 16 4.71 -2.62 9.91
CA LEU A 16 4.01 -2.30 11.14
C LEU A 16 4.15 -0.80 11.42
N LEU A 17 3.07 -0.06 11.25
CA LEU A 17 3.04 1.39 11.38
C LEU A 17 2.63 1.80 12.78
N ALA A 18 3.53 2.53 13.45
CA ALA A 18 3.34 3.04 14.81
C ALA A 18 2.72 4.44 14.79
N GLY A 19 1.73 4.67 15.64
CA GLY A 19 1.10 5.98 15.82
C GLY A 19 0.35 6.50 14.60
N ARG A 20 0.04 7.80 14.64
CA ARG A 20 -0.66 8.51 13.55
C ARG A 20 0.27 8.70 12.37
N GLN A 21 -0.21 8.33 11.17
CA GLN A 21 0.55 8.50 9.94
C GLN A 21 0.38 9.90 9.35
N ALA A 22 1.44 10.36 8.69
CA ALA A 22 1.54 11.62 7.97
C ALA A 22 2.18 11.34 6.60
N ALA A 23 2.21 12.33 5.72
CA ALA A 23 2.76 12.17 4.37
C ALA A 23 4.22 11.67 4.39
N GLU A 24 5.07 12.20 5.28
CA GLU A 24 6.47 11.78 5.43
C GLU A 24 6.60 10.30 5.80
N HIS A 25 5.78 9.83 6.75
CA HIS A 25 5.74 8.42 7.13
C HIS A 25 5.28 7.53 5.97
N TYR A 26 4.34 8.03 5.16
CA TYR A 26 3.87 7.29 3.99
C TYR A 26 4.94 7.19 2.91
N VAL A 27 5.64 8.28 2.59
CA VAL A 27 6.78 8.28 1.66
C VAL A 27 7.86 7.29 2.12
N ASN A 28 8.21 7.30 3.41
CA ASN A 28 9.14 6.30 3.96
C ASN A 28 8.62 4.88 3.77
N THR A 29 7.32 4.65 4.00
CA THR A 29 6.71 3.32 3.78
C THR A 29 6.79 2.90 2.31
N LEU A 30 6.55 3.81 1.37
CA LEU A 30 6.68 3.52 -0.07
C LEU A 30 8.13 3.20 -0.44
N SER A 31 9.09 4.02 0.03
CA SER A 31 10.52 3.82 -0.23
C SER A 31 11.03 2.47 0.30
N GLU A 32 10.65 2.10 1.52
CA GLU A 32 11.18 0.90 2.18
C GLU A 32 10.46 -0.39 1.77
N PHE A 33 9.16 -0.31 1.42
CA PHE A 33 8.34 -1.51 1.22
C PHE A 33 7.73 -1.63 -0.18
N LEU A 34 7.35 -0.53 -0.83
CA LEU A 34 6.81 -0.59 -2.20
C LEU A 34 7.92 -0.72 -3.22
N LEU A 35 8.86 0.23 -3.26
CA LEU A 35 9.84 0.32 -4.35
C LEU A 35 10.73 -0.92 -4.46
N PRO A 36 11.28 -1.51 -3.38
CA PRO A 36 12.10 -2.71 -3.49
C PRO A 36 11.32 -3.89 -4.06
N PHE A 37 10.05 -4.04 -3.65
CA PHE A 37 9.16 -5.08 -4.18
C PHE A 37 8.83 -4.83 -5.66
N ALA A 38 8.42 -3.61 -6.01
CA ALA A 38 8.03 -3.27 -7.37
C ALA A 38 9.22 -3.38 -8.33
N HIS A 39 10.39 -2.84 -7.97
CA HIS A 39 11.60 -2.90 -8.78
C HIS A 39 12.11 -4.33 -8.97
N LEU A 40 12.05 -5.17 -7.93
CA LEU A 40 12.44 -6.58 -8.03
C LEU A 40 11.58 -7.35 -9.03
N HIS A 41 10.28 -7.04 -9.12
CA HIS A 41 9.34 -7.82 -9.93
C HIS A 41 9.00 -7.21 -11.30
N TYR A 42 9.11 -5.89 -11.44
CA TYR A 42 8.63 -5.13 -12.60
C TYR A 42 9.60 -4.04 -13.08
N GLY A 43 10.73 -3.81 -12.39
CA GLY A 43 11.54 -2.63 -12.64
C GLY A 43 10.70 -1.37 -12.44
N THR A 44 10.72 -0.45 -13.40
CA THR A 44 9.90 0.77 -13.40
C THR A 44 8.61 0.64 -14.22
N ASP A 45 8.33 -0.52 -14.80
CA ASP A 45 7.15 -0.73 -15.65
C ASP A 45 5.98 -1.33 -14.86
N TYR A 46 5.39 -0.50 -13.99
CA TYR A 46 4.19 -0.85 -13.25
C TYR A 46 3.30 0.37 -13.02
N THR A 47 2.03 0.09 -12.71
CA THR A 47 1.09 1.10 -12.22
C THR A 47 0.76 0.77 -10.78
N PHE A 48 1.02 1.72 -9.88
CA PHE A 48 0.67 1.61 -8.47
C PHE A 48 -0.78 2.03 -8.23
N GLN A 49 -1.50 1.26 -7.44
CA GLN A 49 -2.88 1.52 -7.03
C GLN A 49 -2.90 1.86 -5.54
N GLN A 50 -3.52 2.99 -5.19
CA GLN A 50 -3.77 3.44 -3.83
C GLN A 50 -5.15 4.12 -3.75
N ASP A 51 -5.70 4.27 -2.55
CA ASP A 51 -6.88 5.10 -2.34
C ASP A 51 -6.52 6.60 -2.29
N ASN A 52 -7.55 7.45 -2.15
CA ASN A 52 -7.39 8.91 -2.10
C ASN A 52 -7.30 9.46 -0.66
N ALA A 53 -6.72 8.71 0.29
CA ALA A 53 -6.51 9.25 1.64
C ALA A 53 -5.63 10.52 1.58
N THR A 54 -5.88 11.49 2.46
CA THR A 54 -5.22 12.82 2.41
C THR A 54 -3.69 12.75 2.41
N ILE A 55 -3.11 11.77 3.09
CA ILE A 55 -1.65 11.58 3.10
C ILE A 55 -1.14 10.99 1.77
N HIS A 56 -1.94 10.14 1.09
CA HIS A 56 -1.58 9.51 -0.19
C HIS A 56 -1.66 10.49 -1.37
N THR A 57 -2.53 11.50 -1.27
CA THR A 57 -2.69 12.56 -2.29
C THR A 57 -2.05 13.88 -1.87
N SER A 58 -1.18 13.85 -0.85
CA SER A 58 -0.46 15.05 -0.40
C SER A 58 0.54 15.52 -1.46
N GLY A 59 0.92 16.80 -1.42
CA GLY A 59 1.96 17.34 -2.33
C GLY A 59 3.27 16.57 -2.22
N LEU A 60 3.71 16.30 -0.99
CA LEU A 60 4.92 15.51 -0.73
C LEU A 60 4.88 14.11 -1.36
N THR A 61 3.74 13.42 -1.25
CA THR A 61 3.60 12.08 -1.85
C THR A 61 3.52 12.14 -3.36
N ALA A 62 2.87 13.17 -3.92
CA ALA A 62 2.83 13.38 -5.37
C ALA A 62 4.22 13.66 -5.95
N GLU A 63 4.99 14.55 -5.32
CA GLU A 63 6.38 14.86 -5.67
C GLU A 63 7.25 13.60 -5.60
N PHE A 64 7.13 12.81 -4.53
CA PHE A 64 7.85 11.53 -4.41
C PHE A 64 7.53 10.57 -5.57
N PHE A 65 6.26 10.43 -5.97
CA PHE A 65 5.92 9.57 -7.10
C PHE A 65 6.47 10.08 -8.43
N GLU A 66 6.52 11.40 -8.63
CA GLU A 66 7.12 12.00 -9.82
C GLU A 66 8.63 11.75 -9.87
N GLU A 67 9.35 11.99 -8.77
CA GLU A 67 10.80 11.74 -8.65
C GLU A 67 11.16 10.27 -8.88
N GLN A 68 10.34 9.36 -8.34
CA GLN A 68 10.54 7.91 -8.47
C GLN A 68 9.93 7.33 -9.76
N GLN A 69 9.35 8.18 -10.61
CA GLN A 69 8.71 7.81 -11.88
C GLN A 69 7.60 6.74 -11.74
N VAL A 70 6.89 6.75 -10.62
CA VAL A 70 5.81 5.81 -10.31
C VAL A 70 4.52 6.28 -10.97
N LYS A 71 3.96 5.46 -11.86
CA LYS A 71 2.63 5.70 -12.42
C LYS A 71 1.57 5.35 -11.37
N VAL A 72 0.75 6.31 -10.97
CA VAL A 72 -0.34 6.09 -10.01
C VAL A 72 -1.68 6.00 -10.74
N MET A 73 -2.46 4.96 -10.43
CA MET A 73 -3.81 4.77 -10.96
C MET A 73 -4.77 5.80 -10.37
N LYS A 74 -5.61 6.43 -11.22
CA LYS A 74 -6.74 7.24 -10.75
C LYS A 74 -7.74 6.34 -10.03
N TRP A 75 -8.08 6.68 -8.79
CA TRP A 75 -8.96 5.87 -7.97
C TRP A 75 -10.30 6.58 -7.68
N PRO A 76 -11.45 5.92 -7.83
CA PRO A 76 -12.74 6.48 -7.42
C PRO A 76 -12.86 6.53 -5.89
N ALA A 77 -13.46 7.62 -5.38
CA ALA A 77 -13.68 7.76 -3.94
C ALA A 77 -14.65 6.67 -3.42
N ARG A 78 -14.44 6.24 -2.16
CA ARG A 78 -15.33 5.28 -1.44
C ARG A 78 -15.56 3.96 -2.19
N SER A 79 -14.57 3.48 -2.93
CA SER A 79 -14.66 2.24 -3.71
C SER A 79 -13.68 1.17 -3.20
N PRO A 80 -13.76 0.73 -1.93
CA PRO A 80 -12.89 -0.33 -1.41
C PRO A 80 -13.14 -1.67 -2.09
N ASP A 81 -14.36 -1.91 -2.58
CA ASP A 81 -14.79 -3.10 -3.32
C ASP A 81 -13.99 -3.33 -4.62
N LEU A 82 -13.47 -2.25 -5.20
CA LEU A 82 -12.62 -2.32 -6.39
C LEU A 82 -11.17 -2.69 -6.05
N ASN A 83 -10.76 -2.60 -4.78
CA ASN A 83 -9.38 -2.84 -4.37
C ASN A 83 -9.17 -4.31 -3.97
N PRO A 84 -8.41 -5.10 -4.75
CA PRO A 84 -8.28 -6.53 -4.47
C PRO A 84 -7.48 -6.83 -3.19
N ILE A 85 -6.78 -5.84 -2.60
CA ILE A 85 -6.09 -6.03 -1.32
C ILE A 85 -7.07 -6.23 -0.15
N GLU A 86 -8.31 -5.74 -0.25
CA GLU A 86 -9.34 -5.92 0.79
C GLU A 86 -9.71 -7.40 0.96
N ASN A 87 -9.66 -8.17 -0.14
CA ASN A 87 -9.84 -9.63 -0.09
C ASN A 87 -8.67 -10.29 0.66
N LEU A 88 -7.44 -9.83 0.42
CA LEU A 88 -6.26 -10.35 1.11
C LEU A 88 -6.30 -10.03 2.60
N TRP A 89 -6.73 -8.82 2.98
CA TRP A 89 -6.93 -8.44 4.37
C TRP A 89 -8.00 -9.28 5.05
N SER A 90 -9.10 -9.56 4.36
CA SER A 90 -10.17 -10.42 4.88
C SER A 90 -9.67 -11.85 5.15
N ILE A 91 -8.89 -12.43 4.24
CA ILE A 91 -8.25 -13.75 4.42
C ILE A 91 -7.26 -13.73 5.58
N LEU A 92 -6.44 -12.67 5.69
CA LEU A 92 -5.48 -12.53 6.77
C LEU A 92 -6.17 -12.44 8.13
N ALA A 93 -7.19 -11.59 8.25
CA ALA A 93 -7.97 -11.43 9.46
C ALA A 93 -8.61 -12.75 9.88
N ALA A 94 -9.25 -13.47 8.94
CA ALA A 94 -9.84 -14.79 9.23
C ALA A 94 -8.81 -15.78 9.79
N ARG A 95 -7.56 -15.76 9.28
CA ARG A 95 -6.48 -16.61 9.81
C ARG A 95 -5.99 -16.17 11.18
N VAL A 96 -5.86 -14.87 11.43
CA VAL A 96 -5.47 -14.33 12.74
C VAL A 96 -6.52 -14.67 13.81
N TYR A 97 -7.80 -14.57 13.45
CA TYR A 97 -8.93 -14.81 14.35
C TYR A 97 -9.43 -16.26 14.37
N ALA A 98 -8.81 -17.18 13.64
CA ALA A 98 -9.27 -18.56 13.49
C ALA A 98 -9.49 -19.30 14.83
N ASN A 99 -8.78 -18.90 15.88
CA ASN A 99 -8.86 -19.49 17.22
C ASN A 99 -9.60 -18.61 18.25
N GLY A 100 -10.41 -17.64 17.81
CA GLY A 100 -11.22 -16.80 18.71
C GLY A 100 -10.44 -15.80 19.57
N LYS A 101 -9.16 -15.54 19.26
CA LYS A 101 -8.36 -14.51 19.94
C LYS A 101 -8.81 -13.11 19.53
N GLN A 102 -9.60 -12.46 20.37
CA GLN A 102 -9.87 -11.03 20.24
C GLN A 102 -8.73 -10.25 20.90
N TYR A 103 -8.20 -9.25 20.20
CA TYR A 103 -7.19 -8.29 20.67
C TYR A 103 -7.83 -6.91 20.78
#